data_AF-A0A7S0WS54-F1
#
_entry.id   AF-A0A7S0WS54-F1
#
_cell.length_a   1.000
_cell.length_b   1.000
_cell.length_c   1.000
_cell.angle_alpha   90.00
_cell.angle_beta   90.00
_cell.angle_gamma   90.00
#
_symmetry.space_group_name_H-M   'P 1'
#
loop_
_entity.id
_entity.type
_entity.pdbx_description
1 polymer ?
#
loop_
_entity_poly.entity_id
_entity_poly.type
_entity_poly.pdbx_seq_one_letter_code
_entity_poly.pdbx_strand_id
1 'polypeptide(L)'
;EEVRAAEQRRLTGAGAPDSVADFEKAVLTAASSSFVWIKYVAWHVSRGETEAARKVAERALEAIHFREEGERFNVWMAYLNLENMYGEPTPAEAVAKLFARACQMTEAKKLHLGVAAMYERTEQAEAAEALLKAACRKFSMSAKVWLRHVENLVKRGKGDAAKAVMDRSLQSLPRRKHIK
;
A
#
# COMPACT_ATOMS: atom_id res chain seq x y z
N GLU A 1 -6.53 21.78 6.03
CA GLU A 1 -7.35 20.54 6.19
C GLU A 1 -8.77 20.71 5.66
N GLU A 2 -9.42 21.86 5.85
CA GLU A 2 -10.79 22.12 5.35
C GLU A 2 -10.96 21.98 3.83
N VAL A 3 -9.99 22.46 3.04
CA VAL A 3 -10.02 22.30 1.57
C VAL A 3 -10.03 20.83 1.14
N ARG A 4 -9.22 19.98 1.78
CA ARG A 4 -9.18 18.53 1.52
C ARG A 4 -10.49 17.85 1.93
N ALA A 5 -11.08 18.25 3.06
CA ALA A 5 -12.34 17.69 3.54
C ALA A 5 -13.52 18.09 2.63
N ALA A 6 -13.56 19.35 2.17
CA ALA A 6 -14.56 19.81 1.21
C ALA A 6 -14.44 19.09 -0.14
N GLU A 7 -13.21 18.89 -0.61
CA GLU A 7 -12.92 18.11 -1.82
C GLU A 7 -13.39 16.65 -1.69
N GLN A 8 -13.09 16.00 -0.57
CA GLN A 8 -13.54 14.64 -0.30
C GLN A 8 -15.07 14.52 -0.37
N ARG A 9 -15.80 15.46 0.26
CA ARG A 9 -17.28 15.46 0.21
C ARG A 9 -17.81 15.60 -1.21
N ARG A 10 -17.20 16.45 -2.04
CA ARG A 10 -17.59 16.62 -3.45
C ARG A 10 -17.46 15.31 -4.24
N LEU A 11 -16.39 14.56 -3.99
CA LEU A 11 -16.04 13.33 -4.68
C LEU A 11 -16.76 12.07 -4.14
N THR A 12 -17.55 12.19 -3.06
CA THR A 12 -18.32 11.08 -2.47
C THR A 12 -19.82 11.34 -2.39
N GLY A 13 -20.28 12.55 -2.71
CA GLY A 13 -21.69 12.93 -2.71
C GLY A 13 -22.35 12.84 -4.10
N ALA A 14 -23.55 13.42 -4.22
CA ALA A 14 -24.34 13.44 -5.47
C ALA A 14 -23.71 14.20 -6.65
N GLY A 15 -22.55 14.85 -6.45
CA GLY A 15 -21.75 15.53 -7.48
C GLY A 15 -20.40 14.85 -7.74
N ALA A 16 -20.28 13.56 -7.41
CA ALA A 16 -19.06 12.80 -7.68
C ALA A 16 -18.83 12.69 -9.19
N PRO A 17 -17.58 12.83 -9.67
CA PRO A 17 -17.23 12.62 -11.07
C PRO A 17 -17.70 11.24 -11.54
N ASP A 18 -18.41 11.19 -12.68
CA ASP A 18 -18.90 9.95 -13.27
C ASP A 18 -18.36 9.67 -14.68
N SER A 19 -17.61 10.63 -15.23
CA SER A 19 -17.04 10.59 -16.57
C SER A 19 -15.54 10.91 -16.56
N VAL A 20 -14.84 10.49 -17.61
CA VAL A 20 -13.43 10.85 -17.84
C VAL A 20 -13.25 12.38 -17.77
N ALA A 21 -14.12 13.15 -18.41
CA ALA A 21 -14.01 14.61 -18.45
C ALA A 21 -14.11 15.24 -17.05
N ASP A 22 -14.99 14.73 -16.19
CA ASP A 22 -15.13 15.22 -14.82
C ASP A 22 -13.90 14.90 -13.97
N PHE A 23 -13.36 13.69 -14.13
CA PHE A 23 -12.12 13.30 -13.44
C PHE A 23 -10.92 14.10 -13.93
N GLU A 24 -10.77 14.33 -15.24
CA GLU A 24 -9.71 15.18 -15.79
C GLU A 24 -9.80 16.60 -15.23
N LYS A 25 -11.00 17.18 -15.15
CA LYS A 25 -11.21 18.49 -14.51
C LYS A 25 -10.84 18.46 -13.02
N ALA A 26 -11.19 17.39 -12.31
CA ALA A 26 -10.88 17.25 -10.89
C ALA A 26 -9.36 17.19 -10.63
N VAL A 27 -8.62 16.37 -11.39
CA VAL A 27 -7.17 16.25 -11.23
C VAL A 27 -6.42 17.49 -11.68
N LEU A 28 -6.96 18.29 -12.62
CA LEU A 28 -6.39 19.60 -12.94
C LEU A 28 -6.47 20.56 -11.75
N THR A 29 -7.57 20.55 -11.01
CA THR A 29 -7.74 21.42 -9.83
C THR A 29 -6.99 20.93 -8.60
N ALA A 30 -6.70 19.63 -8.52
CA ALA A 30 -6.16 19.00 -7.32
C ALA A 30 -5.10 17.93 -7.65
N ALA A 31 -4.14 18.29 -8.49
CA ALA A 31 -3.13 17.37 -9.01
C ALA A 31 -2.26 16.72 -7.92
N SER A 32 -2.11 17.36 -6.75
CA SER A 32 -1.35 16.83 -5.62
C SER A 32 -2.16 15.89 -4.71
N SER A 33 -3.47 15.75 -4.91
CA SER A 33 -4.37 14.99 -4.03
C SER A 33 -4.47 13.54 -4.49
N SER A 34 -3.82 12.63 -3.76
CA SER A 34 -3.89 11.18 -4.05
C SER A 34 -5.33 10.66 -3.99
N PHE A 35 -6.19 11.29 -3.20
CA PHE A 35 -7.59 10.89 -3.09
C PHE A 35 -8.35 11.00 -4.42
N VAL A 36 -8.17 12.09 -5.17
CA VAL A 36 -8.83 12.29 -6.47
C VAL A 36 -8.32 11.26 -7.48
N TRP A 37 -7.00 11.09 -7.54
CA TRP A 37 -6.37 10.11 -8.41
C TRP A 37 -6.83 8.68 -8.11
N ILE A 38 -6.88 8.29 -6.84
CA ILE A 38 -7.32 6.94 -6.44
C ILE A 38 -8.80 6.73 -6.76
N LYS A 39 -9.65 7.74 -6.62
CA LYS A 39 -11.05 7.67 -7.07
C LYS A 39 -11.15 7.47 -8.58
N TYR A 40 -10.30 8.13 -9.35
CA TYR A 40 -10.27 7.97 -10.80
C TYR A 40 -9.79 6.57 -11.21
N VAL A 41 -8.74 6.04 -10.56
CA VAL A 41 -8.29 4.65 -10.73
C VAL A 41 -9.44 3.68 -10.41
N ALA A 42 -10.10 3.86 -9.26
CA ALA A 42 -11.21 3.00 -8.83
C ALA A 42 -12.41 3.06 -9.79
N TRP A 43 -12.70 4.21 -10.38
CA TRP A 43 -13.76 4.36 -11.38
C TRP A 43 -13.48 3.51 -12.62
N HIS A 44 -12.26 3.56 -13.18
CA HIS A 44 -11.88 2.66 -14.29
C HIS A 44 -11.94 1.18 -13.90
N VAL A 45 -11.47 0.81 -12.69
CA VAL A 45 -11.54 -0.57 -12.19
C VAL A 45 -12.99 -1.05 -12.10
N SER A 46 -13.92 -0.21 -11.63
CA SER A 46 -15.34 -0.57 -11.54
C SER A 46 -16.00 -0.88 -12.89
N ARG A 47 -15.36 -0.46 -14.00
CA ARG A 47 -15.79 -0.68 -15.38
C ARG A 47 -15.02 -1.82 -16.06
N GLY A 48 -14.12 -2.49 -15.35
CA GLY A 48 -13.23 -3.52 -15.91
C GLY A 48 -12.08 -2.96 -16.76
N GLU A 49 -11.87 -1.64 -16.77
CA GLU A 49 -10.87 -0.96 -17.59
C GLU A 49 -9.52 -0.90 -16.85
N THR A 50 -8.95 -2.08 -16.53
CA THR A 50 -7.75 -2.21 -15.68
C THR A 50 -6.53 -1.51 -16.26
N GLU A 51 -6.33 -1.57 -17.58
CA GLU A 51 -5.21 -0.90 -18.25
C GLU A 51 -5.32 0.63 -18.20
N ALA A 52 -6.53 1.17 -18.31
CA ALA A 52 -6.76 2.60 -18.11
C ALA A 52 -6.48 3.00 -16.66
N ALA A 53 -6.89 2.18 -15.70
CA ALA A 53 -6.59 2.39 -14.29
C ALA A 53 -5.08 2.44 -14.00
N ARG A 54 -4.26 1.57 -14.62
CA ARG A 54 -2.79 1.61 -14.53
C ARG A 54 -2.22 2.92 -15.06
N LYS A 55 -2.68 3.36 -16.24
CA LYS A 55 -2.25 4.64 -16.85
C LYS A 55 -2.57 5.83 -15.95
N VAL A 56 -3.74 5.84 -15.32
CA VAL A 56 -4.11 6.89 -14.34
C VAL A 56 -3.22 6.84 -13.11
N ALA A 57 -2.89 5.66 -12.58
CA ALA A 57 -1.97 5.51 -11.45
C ALA A 57 -0.54 6.01 -11.76
N GLU A 58 -0.01 5.71 -12.95
CA GLU A 58 1.29 6.23 -13.40
C GLU A 58 1.26 7.76 -13.54
N ARG A 59 0.22 8.32 -14.16
CA ARG A 59 0.02 9.77 -14.27
C ARG A 59 -0.04 10.44 -12.89
N ALA A 60 -0.69 9.82 -11.91
CA ALA A 60 -0.73 10.32 -10.55
C ALA A 60 0.68 10.36 -9.91
N LEU A 61 1.51 9.33 -10.16
CA LEU A 61 2.90 9.29 -9.70
C LEU A 61 3.81 10.29 -10.42
N GLU A 62 3.43 10.78 -11.61
CA GLU A 62 4.15 11.86 -12.30
C GLU A 62 3.67 13.24 -11.83
N ALA A 63 2.36 13.41 -11.64
CA ALA A 63 1.75 14.68 -11.29
C ALA A 63 1.99 15.09 -9.82
N ILE A 64 1.96 14.13 -8.88
CA ILE A 64 2.15 14.43 -7.46
C ILE A 64 3.63 14.69 -7.19
N HIS A 65 3.94 15.90 -6.71
CA HIS A 65 5.31 16.33 -6.43
C HIS A 65 6.06 15.36 -5.50
N PHE A 66 7.35 15.12 -5.78
CA PHE A 66 8.14 14.09 -5.08
C PHE A 66 8.24 14.30 -3.56
N ARG A 67 8.11 15.55 -3.08
CA ARG A 67 8.10 15.88 -1.64
C ARG A 67 6.80 15.50 -0.92
N GLU A 68 5.71 15.28 -1.66
CA GLU A 68 4.43 14.82 -1.10
C GLU A 68 4.46 13.30 -0.88
N GLU A 69 5.40 12.83 -0.06
CA GLU A 69 5.67 11.40 0.15
C GLU A 69 4.43 10.62 0.62
N GLY A 70 3.56 11.26 1.41
CA GLY A 70 2.31 10.67 1.87
C GLY A 70 1.31 10.42 0.75
N GLU A 71 1.10 11.42 -0.11
CA GLU A 71 0.19 11.33 -1.26
C GLU A 71 0.72 10.29 -2.26
N ARG A 72 2.01 10.31 -2.56
CA ARG A 72 2.66 9.31 -3.43
C ARG A 72 2.55 7.90 -2.86
N PHE A 73 2.75 7.75 -1.55
CA PHE A 73 2.60 6.46 -0.87
C PHE A 73 1.18 5.89 -1.04
N ASN A 74 0.17 6.74 -0.92
CA ASN A 74 -1.23 6.31 -1.11
C ASN A 74 -1.47 5.82 -2.54
N VAL A 75 -0.94 6.52 -3.55
CA VAL A 75 -1.03 6.09 -4.95
C VAL A 75 -0.32 4.75 -5.18
N TRP A 76 0.89 4.58 -4.64
CA TRP A 76 1.60 3.30 -4.72
C TRP A 76 0.80 2.16 -4.09
N MET A 77 0.18 2.38 -2.93
CA MET A 77 -0.66 1.37 -2.28
C MET A 77 -1.91 1.06 -3.11
N ALA A 78 -2.56 2.06 -3.71
CA ALA A 78 -3.70 1.84 -4.60
C ALA A 78 -3.32 1.04 -5.85
N TYR A 79 -2.17 1.35 -6.44
CA TYR A 79 -1.66 0.64 -7.60
C TYR A 79 -1.26 -0.81 -7.26
N LEU A 80 -0.63 -1.03 -6.11
CA LEU A 80 -0.34 -2.39 -5.62
C LEU A 80 -1.61 -3.20 -5.34
N ASN A 81 -2.67 -2.58 -4.81
CA ASN A 81 -3.97 -3.24 -4.66
C ASN A 81 -4.58 -3.61 -6.03
N LEU A 82 -4.49 -2.72 -7.03
CA LEU A 82 -4.93 -2.96 -8.41
C LEU A 82 -4.21 -4.19 -9.00
N GLU A 83 -2.87 -4.24 -8.92
CA GLU A 83 -2.11 -5.38 -9.44
C GLU A 83 -2.37 -6.67 -8.63
N ASN A 84 -2.61 -6.57 -7.33
CA ASN A 84 -2.92 -7.74 -6.51
C ASN A 84 -4.27 -8.39 -6.88
N MET A 85 -5.20 -7.61 -7.44
CA MET A 85 -6.50 -8.12 -7.86
C MET A 85 -6.54 -8.50 -9.35
N TYR A 86 -5.87 -7.73 -10.21
CA TYR A 86 -6.03 -7.79 -11.67
C TYR A 86 -4.71 -7.82 -12.45
N GLY A 87 -3.60 -8.10 -11.76
CA GLY A 87 -2.27 -8.11 -12.38
C GLY A 87 -2.07 -9.26 -13.35
N GLU A 88 -1.34 -8.99 -14.42
CA GLU A 88 -1.00 -9.94 -15.48
C GLU A 88 0.54 -10.04 -15.64
N PRO A 89 1.12 -11.20 -16.01
CA PRO A 89 0.44 -12.48 -16.31
C PRO A 89 -0.21 -13.14 -15.11
N THR A 90 0.31 -12.88 -13.90
CA THR A 90 -0.34 -13.23 -12.64
C THR A 90 -0.27 -12.06 -11.66
N PRO A 91 -1.23 -11.94 -10.71
CA PRO A 91 -1.17 -10.90 -9.69
C PRO A 91 0.11 -10.93 -8.86
N ALA A 92 0.64 -12.11 -8.56
CA ALA A 92 1.86 -12.27 -7.77
C ALA A 92 3.09 -11.67 -8.48
N GLU A 93 3.24 -11.93 -9.78
CA GLU A 93 4.34 -11.39 -10.58
C GLU A 93 4.21 -9.88 -10.77
N ALA A 94 2.99 -9.41 -11.07
CA ALA A 94 2.71 -7.99 -11.25
C ALA A 94 2.99 -7.19 -9.96
N VAL A 95 2.51 -7.67 -8.81
CA VAL A 95 2.81 -7.07 -7.50
C VAL A 95 4.30 -7.12 -7.21
N ALA A 96 5.00 -8.23 -7.47
CA ALA A 96 6.44 -8.33 -7.21
C ALA A 96 7.24 -7.28 -8.00
N LYS A 97 6.94 -7.13 -9.30
CA LYS A 97 7.56 -6.12 -10.17
C LYS A 97 7.28 -4.71 -9.69
N LEU A 98 6.01 -4.38 -9.42
CA LEU A 98 5.61 -3.06 -8.98
C LEU A 98 6.17 -2.71 -7.60
N PHE A 99 6.17 -3.67 -6.68
CA PHE A 99 6.70 -3.51 -5.32
C PHE A 99 8.20 -3.24 -5.31
N ALA A 100 8.97 -3.91 -6.18
CA ALA A 100 10.40 -3.65 -6.34
C ALA A 100 10.68 -2.20 -6.75
N ARG A 101 9.93 -1.68 -7.75
CA ARG A 101 10.01 -0.27 -8.18
C ARG A 101 9.58 0.68 -7.06
N ALA A 102 8.44 0.42 -6.42
CA ALA A 102 7.92 1.27 -5.36
C ALA A 102 8.87 1.36 -4.14
N CYS A 103 9.59 0.29 -3.82
CA CYS A 103 10.61 0.29 -2.75
C CYS A 103 11.79 1.24 -3.01
N GLN A 104 12.08 1.58 -4.27
CA GLN A 104 13.14 2.52 -4.63
C GLN A 104 12.69 3.98 -4.53
N MET A 105 11.38 4.20 -4.52
CA MET A 105 10.75 5.52 -4.63
C MET A 105 10.03 5.96 -3.35
N THR A 106 10.00 5.11 -2.32
CA THR A 106 9.29 5.34 -1.06
C THR A 106 10.05 4.76 0.13
N GLU A 107 9.61 5.05 1.35
CA GLU A 107 10.18 4.43 2.55
C GLU A 107 9.88 2.92 2.56
N ALA A 108 10.90 2.13 2.21
CA ALA A 108 10.74 0.70 1.95
C ALA A 108 10.08 -0.05 3.12
N LYS A 109 10.42 0.27 4.38
CA LYS A 109 9.84 -0.40 5.55
C LYS A 109 8.33 -0.14 5.65
N LYS A 110 7.87 1.12 5.51
CA LYS A 110 6.44 1.47 5.48
C LYS A 110 5.73 0.72 4.35
N LEU A 111 6.35 0.60 3.18
CA LEU A 111 5.77 -0.13 2.06
C LEU A 111 5.67 -1.64 2.33
N HIS A 112 6.70 -2.28 2.89
CA HIS A 112 6.63 -3.71 3.27
C HIS A 112 5.48 -3.98 4.25
N LEU A 113 5.31 -3.11 5.26
CA LEU A 113 4.22 -3.22 6.22
C LEU A 113 2.85 -2.97 5.57
N GLY A 114 2.77 -2.00 4.65
CA GLY A 114 1.56 -1.71 3.89
C GLY A 114 1.10 -2.87 3.01
N VAL A 115 2.03 -3.48 2.27
CA VAL A 115 1.76 -4.64 1.40
C VAL A 115 1.46 -5.89 2.22
N ALA A 116 2.13 -6.11 3.36
CA ALA A 116 1.74 -7.20 4.26
C ALA A 116 0.30 -7.05 4.77
N ALA A 117 -0.11 -5.81 5.11
CA ALA A 117 -1.49 -5.54 5.49
C ALA A 117 -2.48 -5.68 4.32
N MET A 118 -2.06 -5.39 3.08
CA MET A 118 -2.85 -5.70 1.88
C MET A 118 -3.08 -7.21 1.76
N TYR A 119 -2.03 -8.02 1.82
CA TYR A 119 -2.15 -9.48 1.74
C TYR A 119 -3.03 -10.06 2.84
N GLU A 120 -2.99 -9.52 4.05
CA GLU A 120 -3.91 -9.93 5.12
C GLU A 120 -5.38 -9.61 4.81
N ARG A 121 -5.67 -8.41 4.29
CA ARG A 121 -7.04 -8.02 3.90
C ARG A 121 -7.58 -8.86 2.75
N THR A 122 -6.71 -9.33 1.87
CA THR A 122 -7.07 -10.18 0.73
C THR A 122 -6.87 -11.67 1.03
N GLU A 123 -6.74 -12.05 2.31
CA GLU A 123 -6.64 -13.45 2.78
C GLU A 123 -5.46 -14.25 2.20
N GLN A 124 -4.42 -13.59 1.69
CA GLN A 124 -3.21 -14.19 1.16
C GLN A 124 -2.18 -14.43 2.27
N ALA A 125 -2.52 -15.34 3.19
CA ALA A 125 -1.79 -15.52 4.45
C ALA A 125 -0.30 -15.91 4.27
N GLU A 126 0.01 -16.77 3.30
CA GLU A 126 1.38 -17.21 3.02
C GLU A 126 2.23 -16.09 2.41
N ALA A 127 1.66 -15.27 1.52
CA ALA A 127 2.33 -14.10 0.96
C ALA A 127 2.62 -13.04 2.03
N ALA A 128 1.66 -12.80 2.94
CA ALA A 128 1.84 -11.92 4.08
C ALA A 128 2.99 -12.38 5.00
N GLU A 129 3.00 -13.67 5.36
CA GLU A 129 4.04 -14.24 6.22
C GLU A 129 5.41 -14.20 5.55
N ALA A 130 5.51 -14.57 4.28
CA ALA A 130 6.76 -14.54 3.52
C ALA A 130 7.33 -13.11 3.44
N LEU A 131 6.48 -12.11 3.18
CA LEU A 131 6.89 -10.72 3.14
C LEU A 131 7.34 -10.20 4.51
N LEU A 132 6.63 -10.54 5.58
CA LEU A 132 6.99 -10.15 6.95
C LEU A 132 8.30 -10.79 7.41
N LYS A 133 8.53 -12.06 7.05
CA LYS A 133 9.81 -12.76 7.27
C LYS A 133 10.96 -12.07 6.53
N ALA A 134 10.76 -11.69 5.26
CA ALA A 134 11.75 -10.94 4.50
C ALA A 134 12.01 -9.54 5.10
N ALA A 135 10.94 -8.86 5.55
CA ALA A 135 11.04 -7.57 6.20
C ALA A 135 11.81 -7.65 7.53
N CYS A 136 11.63 -8.70 8.34
CA CYS A 136 12.39 -8.90 9.58
C CYS A 136 13.89 -9.06 9.31
N ARG A 137 14.27 -9.73 8.21
CA ARG A 137 15.68 -9.84 7.80
C ARG A 137 16.24 -8.49 7.35
N LYS A 138 15.50 -7.78 6.50
CA LYS A 138 15.93 -6.49 5.92
C LYS A 138 15.96 -5.35 6.94
N PHE A 139 15.03 -5.35 7.90
CA PHE A 139 14.84 -4.31 8.89
C PHE A 139 14.99 -4.86 10.32
N SER A 140 16.02 -5.69 10.53
CA SER A 140 16.27 -6.43 11.78
C SER A 140 16.34 -5.55 13.03
N MET A 141 16.72 -4.28 12.89
CA MET A 141 16.79 -3.33 14.00
C MET A 141 15.45 -2.65 14.34
N SER A 142 14.37 -3.01 13.62
CA SER A 142 13.03 -2.41 13.77
C SER A 142 12.10 -3.31 14.58
N ALA A 143 11.90 -2.98 15.86
CA ALA A 143 10.94 -3.67 16.71
C ALA A 143 9.51 -3.66 16.12
N LYS A 144 9.14 -2.62 15.35
CA LYS A 144 7.82 -2.55 14.70
C LYS A 144 7.61 -3.68 13.68
N VAL A 145 8.66 -4.05 12.95
CA VAL A 145 8.58 -5.10 11.92
C VAL A 145 8.46 -6.48 12.56
N TRP A 146 9.25 -6.74 13.62
CA TRP A 146 9.14 -7.96 14.41
C TRP A 146 7.76 -8.13 15.04
N LEU A 147 7.27 -7.10 15.74
CA LEU A 147 5.93 -7.12 16.35
C LEU A 147 4.84 -7.39 15.32
N ARG A 148 4.95 -6.81 14.13
CA ARG A 148 3.99 -7.05 13.05
C ARG A 148 3.99 -8.51 12.58
N HIS A 149 5.16 -9.14 12.51
CA HIS A 149 5.26 -10.57 12.16
C HIS A 149 4.70 -11.47 13.25
N VAL A 150 5.00 -11.18 14.52
CA VAL A 150 4.43 -11.89 15.68
C VAL A 150 2.90 -11.77 15.68
N GLU A 151 2.37 -10.56 15.53
CA GLU A 151 0.93 -10.30 15.47
C GLU A 151 0.25 -11.10 14.34
N ASN A 152 0.85 -11.15 13.14
CA ASN A 152 0.34 -11.95 12.03
C ASN A 152 0.25 -13.44 12.38
N LEU A 153 1.27 -13.99 13.02
CA LEU A 153 1.29 -15.41 13.43
C LEU A 153 0.29 -15.71 14.54
N VAL A 154 0.17 -14.83 15.54
CA VAL A 154 -0.79 -14.96 16.64
C VAL A 154 -2.23 -14.95 16.12
N LYS A 155 -2.58 -14.00 15.25
CA LYS A 155 -3.91 -13.94 14.61
C LYS A 155 -4.28 -15.21 13.85
N ARG A 156 -3.29 -15.98 13.42
CA ARG A 156 -3.44 -17.22 12.67
C ARG A 156 -3.33 -18.48 13.54
N GLY A 157 -3.28 -18.33 14.88
CA GLY A 157 -3.14 -19.46 15.81
C GLY A 157 -1.77 -20.14 15.78
N LYS A 158 -0.76 -19.57 15.10
CA LYS A 158 0.60 -20.11 15.01
C LYS A 158 1.45 -19.70 16.23
N GLY A 159 1.00 -20.06 17.43
CA GLY A 159 1.60 -19.62 18.71
C GLY A 159 3.08 -19.96 18.87
N ASP A 160 3.46 -21.21 18.58
CA ASP A 160 4.86 -21.66 18.68
C ASP A 160 5.78 -20.91 17.72
N ALA A 161 5.31 -20.67 16.48
CA ALA A 161 6.04 -19.89 15.50
C ALA A 161 6.17 -18.42 15.93
N ALA A 162 5.11 -17.84 16.52
CA ALA A 162 5.12 -16.49 17.04
C ALA A 162 6.15 -16.33 18.17
N LYS A 163 6.23 -17.30 19.09
CA LYS A 163 7.24 -17.36 20.14
C LYS A 163 8.65 -17.43 19.55
N ALA A 164 8.88 -18.31 18.57
CA ALA A 164 10.17 -18.41 17.90
C ALA A 164 10.58 -17.13 17.15
N VAL A 165 9.62 -16.37 16.60
CA VAL A 165 9.90 -15.04 16.03
C VAL A 165 10.24 -14.03 17.12
N MET A 166 9.53 -14.04 18.24
CA MET A 166 9.79 -13.17 19.38
C MET A 166 11.20 -13.39 19.94
N ASP A 167 11.60 -14.64 20.17
CA ASP A 167 12.93 -14.99 20.67
C ASP A 167 14.04 -14.50 19.73
N ARG A 168 13.87 -14.67 18.42
CA ARG A 168 14.80 -14.14 17.41
C ARG A 168 14.85 -12.61 17.38
N SER A 169 13.74 -11.94 17.67
CA SER A 169 13.70 -10.48 17.73
C SER A 169 14.56 -9.95 18.89
N LEU A 170 14.57 -10.63 20.03
CA LEU A 170 15.39 -10.25 21.20
C LEU A 170 16.89 -10.40 20.93
N GLN A 171 17.28 -11.39 20.11
CA GLN A 171 18.66 -11.56 19.65
C GLN A 171 19.08 -10.47 18.65
N SER A 172 18.15 -10.00 17.81
CA SER A 172 18.43 -9.02 16.76
C SER A 172 18.37 -7.56 17.26
N LEU A 173 17.49 -7.27 18.22
CA LEU A 173 17.23 -5.91 18.69
C LEU A 173 18.17 -5.51 19.83
N PRO A 174 18.58 -4.23 19.90
CA PRO A 174 19.27 -3.71 21.09
C PRO A 174 18.37 -3.81 22.33
N ARG A 175 18.98 -4.03 23.50
CA ARG A 175 18.28 -4.17 24.81
C ARG A 175 17.25 -3.06 25.08
N ARG A 176 17.58 -1.82 24.74
CA ARG A 176 16.67 -0.66 24.89
C ARG A 176 15.36 -0.75 24.08
N LYS A 177 15.24 -1.69 23.15
CA LYS A 177 14.05 -1.94 22.32
C LYS A 177 13.33 -3.23 22.69
N HIS A 178 13.78 -3.96 23.72
CA HIS A 178 13.15 -5.21 24.16
C HIS A 178 11.83 -4.98 24.89
N ILE A 179 11.69 -3.82 25.54
CA ILE A 179 10.46 -3.38 26.20
C ILE A 179 9.93 -2.19 25.41
N LYS A 180 8.68 -2.28 24.96
CA LYS A 180 7.99 -1.26 24.17
C LYS A 180 6.59 -1.05 24.69
#